data_AF-A0A2N4XS77-F1
#
_entry.id   AF-A0A2N4XS77-F1
#
_cell.length_a   1.000
_cell.length_b   1.000
_cell.length_c   1.000
_cell.angle_alpha   90.00
_cell.angle_beta   90.00
_cell.angle_gamma   90.00
#
_symmetry.space_group_name_H-M   'P 1'
#
loop_
_entity.id
_entity.type
_entity.pdbx_description
1 polymer ?
#
loop_
_entity_poly.entity_id
_entity_poly.type
_entity_poly.pdbx_seq_one_letter_code
_entity_poly.pdbx_strand_id
1 'polypeptide(L)'
;MNALAHSLAHTTSSHALHALAARAFARAEPDNANVLIVPGLRGSGEAHWQSWLHAQLPGSQRVEQADNTTPDLAAWSDRLGAAIDAAREPVWIVAHSFGSLASLHASVGREERIAGLLLVAPADPDKFGVRERLPTQMLDIPAILVASSNDPWMTLDKARGLAHQLGLSFLNLGAVGHVNTDSGHGPWPQGLALLRRLQAAVTA
;
A
#
# COMPACT_ATOMS: atom_id res chain seq x y z
N MET A 1 15.99 -29.87 54.71
CA MET A 1 16.81 -28.72 54.26
C MET A 1 16.98 -28.81 52.76
N ASN A 2 16.62 -27.74 52.06
CA ASN A 2 16.73 -27.42 50.61
C ASN A 2 15.88 -28.27 49.64
N ALA A 3 14.78 -27.75 49.09
CA ALA A 3 14.62 -26.68 48.07
C ALA A 3 14.63 -27.28 46.64
N LEU A 4 13.46 -27.35 45.98
CA LEU A 4 13.00 -26.44 44.90
C LEU A 4 13.87 -26.57 43.63
N ALA A 5 13.39 -26.60 42.39
CA ALA A 5 12.09 -26.56 41.72
C ALA A 5 12.40 -26.62 40.20
N HIS A 6 11.53 -27.23 39.39
CA HIS A 6 11.15 -26.84 37.99
C HIS A 6 12.29 -26.77 36.91
N SER A 7 12.08 -26.92 35.60
CA SER A 7 10.91 -26.74 34.73
C SER A 7 11.13 -27.49 33.42
N LEU A 8 10.04 -28.06 32.89
CA LEU A 8 9.85 -28.40 31.48
C LEU A 8 9.79 -27.11 30.64
N ALA A 9 10.39 -27.09 29.45
CA ALA A 9 10.05 -26.16 28.37
C ALA A 9 10.64 -26.62 27.03
N HIS A 10 10.00 -27.56 26.35
CA HIS A 10 10.16 -27.76 24.90
C HIS A 10 8.82 -28.11 24.29
N THR A 11 7.95 -27.13 24.10
CA THR A 11 7.00 -27.07 22.98
C THR A 11 6.34 -25.68 22.98
N THR A 12 6.96 -24.70 22.31
CA THR A 12 6.18 -23.56 21.81
C THR A 12 5.41 -24.05 20.60
N SER A 13 4.21 -24.56 20.89
CA SER A 13 3.19 -24.95 19.92
C SER A 13 2.79 -23.75 19.06
N SER A 14 2.46 -24.04 17.80
CA SER A 14 2.08 -23.18 16.66
C SER A 14 0.90 -22.20 16.87
N HIS A 15 0.56 -21.84 18.11
CA HIS A 15 -0.64 -21.08 18.47
C HIS A 15 -0.39 -19.59 18.75
N ALA A 16 0.84 -19.09 18.69
CA ALA A 16 1.15 -17.67 18.94
C ALA A 16 0.94 -16.73 17.72
N LEU A 17 0.60 -17.27 16.54
CA LEU A 17 0.28 -16.49 15.33
C LEU A 17 -1.23 -16.25 15.13
N HIS A 18 -2.08 -16.71 16.05
CA HIS A 18 -3.53 -16.54 16.00
C HIS A 18 -4.05 -15.28 16.74
N ALA A 19 -3.17 -14.33 17.08
CA ALA A 19 -3.54 -13.15 17.86
C ALA A 19 -2.95 -11.83 17.34
N LEU A 20 -2.78 -11.69 16.02
CA LEU A 20 -2.83 -10.35 15.42
C LEU A 20 -4.30 -9.94 15.44
N ALA A 21 -4.62 -9.17 16.48
CA ALA A 21 -5.91 -8.58 16.81
C ALA A 21 -6.99 -8.76 15.73
N ALA A 22 -7.97 -9.60 16.04
CA ALA A 22 -9.32 -9.45 15.49
C ALA A 22 -9.80 -8.02 15.83
N ARG A 23 -9.47 -7.06 14.95
CA ARG A 23 -9.89 -5.68 15.08
C ARG A 23 -11.36 -5.66 14.67
N ALA A 24 -12.21 -5.49 15.67
CA ALA A 24 -13.66 -5.37 15.51
C ALA A 24 -14.00 -4.11 14.71
N PHE A 25 -13.86 -4.16 13.39
CA PHE A 25 -14.62 -3.31 12.50
C PHE A 25 -15.99 -3.96 12.35
N ALA A 26 -17.00 -3.33 12.94
CA ALA A 26 -18.37 -3.76 12.75
C ALA A 26 -18.67 -3.85 11.25
N ARG A 27 -19.21 -5.00 10.83
CA ARG A 27 -19.73 -5.40 9.51
C ARG A 27 -20.41 -4.27 8.70
N ALA A 28 -19.63 -3.35 8.18
CA ALA A 28 -20.02 -2.48 7.09
C ALA A 28 -19.24 -2.92 5.86
N GLU A 29 -19.93 -2.99 4.71
CA GLU A 29 -19.23 -2.98 3.42
C GLU A 29 -18.15 -1.88 3.47
N PRO A 30 -16.92 -2.16 3.01
CA PRO A 30 -15.83 -1.20 3.12
C PRO A 30 -16.27 0.12 2.49
N ASP A 31 -16.41 1.14 3.35
CA ASP A 31 -16.91 2.44 2.93
C ASP A 31 -15.93 3.04 1.91
N ASN A 32 -16.43 3.25 0.70
CA ASN A 32 -15.67 3.85 -0.39
C ASN A 32 -15.16 5.26 0.00
N ALA A 33 -15.82 5.91 0.96
CA ALA A 33 -15.43 7.21 1.48
C ALA A 33 -14.05 7.24 2.15
N ASN A 34 -13.51 6.08 2.54
CA ASN A 34 -12.21 5.97 3.21
C ASN A 34 -11.08 5.58 2.27
N VAL A 35 -11.29 5.63 0.94
CA VAL A 35 -10.24 5.32 -0.04
C VAL A 35 -9.48 6.59 -0.44
N LEU A 36 -8.17 6.62 -0.20
CA LEU A 36 -7.25 7.63 -0.69
C LEU A 36 -6.52 7.13 -1.94
N ILE A 37 -6.72 7.84 -3.05
CA ILE A 37 -6.02 7.61 -4.31
C ILE A 37 -4.78 8.51 -4.34
N VAL A 38 -3.61 7.90 -4.52
CA VAL A 38 -2.31 8.58 -4.46
C VAL A 38 -1.59 8.46 -5.81
N PRO A 39 -1.70 9.47 -6.68
CA PRO A 39 -1.01 9.49 -7.97
C PRO A 39 0.52 9.50 -7.85
N GLY A 40 1.19 9.12 -8.94
CA GLY A 40 2.63 9.31 -9.12
C GLY A 40 2.99 10.67 -9.75
N LEU A 41 4.23 10.75 -10.27
CA LEU A 41 4.71 11.93 -11.00
C LEU A 41 3.79 12.30 -12.16
N ARG A 42 3.57 13.61 -12.32
CA ARG A 42 2.63 14.24 -13.26
C ARG A 42 1.16 13.89 -13.03
N GLY A 43 0.85 13.24 -11.91
CA GLY A 43 -0.50 12.89 -11.51
C GLY A 43 -1.11 11.77 -12.37
N SER A 44 -2.43 11.65 -12.29
CA SER A 44 -3.22 10.71 -13.06
C SER A 44 -4.24 11.46 -13.88
N GLY A 45 -3.95 11.74 -15.15
CA GLY A 45 -4.87 12.44 -16.04
C GLY A 45 -6.22 11.72 -16.21
N GLU A 46 -7.16 12.33 -16.92
CA GLU A 46 -8.54 11.82 -17.06
C GLU A 46 -8.61 10.38 -17.59
N ALA A 47 -7.74 10.03 -18.54
CA ALA A 47 -7.68 8.70 -19.14
C ALA A 47 -6.95 7.64 -18.30
N HIS A 48 -6.40 8.00 -17.13
CA HIS A 48 -5.63 7.08 -16.28
C HIS A 48 -6.54 6.19 -15.44
N TRP A 49 -6.11 4.96 -15.12
CA TRP A 49 -6.88 4.03 -14.31
C TRP A 49 -7.24 4.52 -12.91
N GLN A 50 -6.39 5.32 -12.26
CA GLN A 50 -6.72 5.94 -10.98
C GLN A 50 -7.89 6.94 -11.11
N SER A 51 -8.07 7.58 -12.26
CA SER A 51 -9.21 8.48 -12.53
C SER A 51 -10.47 7.69 -12.80
N TRP A 52 -10.36 6.61 -13.58
CA TRP A 52 -11.47 5.65 -13.74
C TRP A 52 -11.88 5.03 -12.39
N LEU A 53 -10.92 4.58 -11.58
CA LEU A 53 -11.15 3.97 -10.26
C LEU A 53 -11.85 4.95 -9.31
N HIS A 54 -11.41 6.21 -9.29
CA HIS A 54 -12.04 7.27 -8.49
C HIS A 54 -13.53 7.41 -8.82
N ALA A 55 -13.88 7.37 -10.11
CA ALA A 55 -15.28 7.41 -10.56
C ALA A 55 -16.09 6.15 -10.15
N GLN A 56 -15.42 5.01 -9.95
CA GLN A 56 -16.07 3.78 -9.46
C GLN A 56 -16.25 3.74 -7.94
N LEU A 57 -15.62 4.66 -7.21
CA LEU A 57 -15.62 4.70 -5.75
C LEU A 57 -16.17 6.04 -5.26
N PRO A 58 -17.51 6.22 -5.28
CA PRO A 58 -18.13 7.42 -4.73
C PRO A 58 -17.66 7.68 -3.29
N GLY A 59 -17.21 8.90 -3.02
CA GLY A 59 -16.67 9.30 -1.71
C GLY A 59 -15.17 9.12 -1.55
N SER A 60 -14.50 8.35 -2.42
CA SER A 60 -13.03 8.28 -2.41
C SER A 60 -12.43 9.68 -2.59
N GLN A 61 -11.21 9.87 -2.12
CA GLN A 61 -10.51 11.15 -2.21
C GLN A 61 -9.21 10.96 -2.98
N ARG A 62 -8.84 11.96 -3.77
CA ARG A 62 -7.54 12.02 -4.41
C ARG A 62 -6.61 12.94 -3.61
N VAL A 63 -5.41 12.45 -3.34
CA VAL A 63 -4.38 13.25 -2.68
C VAL A 63 -3.66 14.11 -3.72
N GLU A 64 -4.04 15.38 -3.76
CA GLU A 64 -3.41 16.37 -4.64
C GLU A 64 -2.13 16.94 -4.00
N GLN A 65 -1.04 16.87 -4.77
CA GLN A 65 0.26 17.42 -4.41
C GLN A 65 0.38 18.86 -4.90
N ALA A 66 1.07 19.72 -4.15
CA ALA A 66 1.30 21.11 -4.55
C ALA A 66 2.15 21.20 -5.83
N ASP A 67 3.15 20.33 -5.93
CA ASP A 67 3.93 20.10 -7.15
C ASP A 67 3.98 18.59 -7.41
N ASN A 68 3.38 18.16 -8.51
CA ASN A 68 3.38 16.76 -8.93
C ASN A 68 4.48 16.45 -9.96
N THR A 69 5.28 17.43 -10.38
CA THR A 69 6.32 17.29 -11.40
C THR A 69 7.70 17.02 -10.80
N THR A 70 7.94 17.49 -9.58
CA THR A 70 9.17 17.23 -8.83
C THR A 70 8.96 16.10 -7.82
N PRO A 71 9.76 15.01 -7.87
CA PRO A 71 9.68 13.92 -6.90
C PRO A 71 10.24 14.35 -5.55
N ASP A 72 9.37 14.81 -4.65
CA ASP A 72 9.73 15.13 -3.26
C ASP A 72 9.05 14.16 -2.31
N LEU A 73 9.81 13.18 -1.81
CA LEU A 73 9.27 12.18 -0.91
C LEU A 73 8.77 12.78 0.41
N ALA A 74 9.41 13.81 0.95
CA ALA A 74 8.96 14.42 2.21
C ALA A 74 7.62 15.12 2.00
N ALA A 75 7.57 16.06 1.06
CA ALA A 75 6.38 16.87 0.82
C ALA A 75 5.17 16.01 0.46
N TRP A 76 5.38 14.98 -0.37
CA TRP A 76 4.30 14.09 -0.80
C TRP A 76 3.79 13.20 0.33
N SER A 77 4.69 12.72 1.18
CA SER A 77 4.34 11.90 2.35
C SER A 77 3.65 12.73 3.42
N ASP A 78 4.08 13.97 3.64
CA ASP A 78 3.46 14.88 4.61
C ASP A 78 2.04 15.23 4.17
N ARG A 79 1.84 15.49 2.87
CA ARG A 79 0.51 15.76 2.31
C ARG A 79 -0.43 14.56 2.46
N LEU A 80 0.07 13.35 2.19
CA LEU A 80 -0.69 12.12 2.40
C LEU A 80 -0.94 11.86 3.90
N GLY A 81 0.05 12.09 4.75
CA GLY A 81 -0.04 11.99 6.20
C GLY A 81 -1.16 12.87 6.76
N ALA A 82 -1.23 14.12 6.31
CA ALA A 82 -2.32 15.03 6.71
C ALA A 82 -3.70 14.51 6.29
N ALA A 83 -3.83 13.88 5.12
CA ALA A 83 -5.10 13.27 4.68
C ALA A 83 -5.46 12.03 5.52
N ILE A 84 -4.49 11.19 5.87
CA ILE A 84 -4.67 10.04 6.78
C ILE A 84 -5.10 10.53 8.17
N ASP A 85 -4.45 11.56 8.68
CA ASP A 85 -4.70 12.10 10.03
C ASP A 85 -6.07 12.79 10.12
N ALA A 86 -6.55 13.39 9.01
CA ALA A 86 -7.86 14.03 8.94
C ALA A 86 -9.04 13.06 8.77
N ALA A 87 -8.80 11.82 8.32
CA ALA A 87 -9.85 10.83 8.14
C ALA A 87 -10.49 10.46 9.48
N ARG A 88 -11.77 10.07 9.50
CA ARG A 88 -12.42 9.64 10.76
C ARG A 88 -12.09 8.19 11.08
N GLU A 89 -12.13 7.35 10.06
CA GLU A 89 -11.83 5.93 10.13
C GLU A 89 -10.48 5.62 9.45
N PRO A 90 -9.88 4.44 9.72
CA PRO A 90 -8.69 4.00 8.99
C PRO A 90 -8.91 3.94 7.48
N VAL A 91 -7.91 4.40 6.73
CA VAL A 91 -8.02 4.60 5.28
C VAL A 91 -7.45 3.45 4.46
N TRP A 92 -8.01 3.26 3.28
CA TRP A 92 -7.46 2.40 2.23
C TRP A 92 -6.64 3.25 1.27
N ILE A 93 -5.38 2.89 1.03
CA ILE A 93 -4.50 3.66 0.14
C ILE A 93 -4.34 2.92 -1.18
N VAL A 94 -4.62 3.58 -2.30
CA VAL A 94 -4.39 3.08 -3.66
C VAL A 94 -3.39 3.98 -4.36
N ALA A 95 -2.14 3.55 -4.38
CA ALA A 95 -1.01 4.35 -4.83
C ALA A 95 -0.42 3.85 -6.15
N HIS A 96 0.14 4.77 -6.94
CA HIS A 96 0.81 4.46 -8.20
C HIS A 96 2.21 5.05 -8.25
N SER A 97 3.18 4.33 -8.82
CA SER A 97 4.51 4.86 -9.12
C SER A 97 5.18 5.54 -7.92
N PHE A 98 5.64 6.79 -8.04
CA PHE A 98 6.23 7.55 -6.94
C PHE A 98 5.28 7.74 -5.74
N GLY A 99 3.96 7.80 -5.99
CA GLY A 99 2.95 7.83 -4.94
C GLY A 99 2.99 6.60 -4.04
N SER A 100 3.44 5.44 -4.56
CA SER A 100 3.66 4.24 -3.74
C SER A 100 4.81 4.42 -2.74
N LEU A 101 5.88 5.11 -3.13
CA LEU A 101 7.00 5.40 -2.24
C LEU A 101 6.58 6.39 -1.14
N ALA A 102 5.82 7.43 -1.52
CA ALA A 102 5.24 8.37 -0.57
C ALA A 102 4.27 7.68 0.42
N SER A 103 3.51 6.69 -0.06
CA SER A 103 2.60 5.92 0.80
C SER A 103 3.33 5.05 1.81
N LEU A 104 4.42 4.39 1.40
CA LEU A 104 5.27 3.61 2.30
C LEU A 104 6.00 4.50 3.33
N HIS A 105 6.41 5.70 2.95
CA HIS A 105 7.05 6.62 3.89
C HIS A 105 6.01 7.25 4.85
N ALA A 106 4.84 7.65 4.36
CA ALA A 106 3.77 8.22 5.17
C ALA A 106 3.15 7.24 6.17
N SER A 107 3.23 5.93 5.90
CA SER A 107 2.65 4.90 6.76
C SER A 107 3.40 4.70 8.08
N VAL A 108 4.68 5.08 8.15
CA VAL A 108 5.50 4.94 9.36
C VAL A 108 4.90 5.79 10.48
N GLY A 109 4.53 5.17 11.60
CA GLY A 109 3.87 5.81 12.73
C GLY A 109 2.38 6.09 12.52
N ARG A 110 1.78 5.58 11.44
CA ARG A 110 0.35 5.69 11.10
C ARG A 110 -0.27 4.33 10.79
N GLU A 111 0.36 3.24 11.20
CA GLU A 111 -0.05 1.87 10.90
C GLU A 111 -1.50 1.63 11.34
N GLU A 112 -1.89 2.13 12.51
CA GLU A 112 -3.26 1.98 13.03
C GLU A 112 -4.31 2.82 12.30
N ARG A 113 -3.87 3.80 11.51
CA ARG A 113 -4.72 4.71 10.74
C ARG A 113 -4.90 4.26 9.29
N ILE A 114 -4.27 3.15 8.90
CA ILE A 114 -4.31 2.62 7.54
C ILE A 114 -4.88 1.20 7.59
N ALA A 115 -6.01 0.99 6.94
CA ALA A 115 -6.66 -0.31 6.84
C ALA A 115 -5.95 -1.24 5.83
N GLY A 116 -5.33 -0.67 4.80
CA GLY A 116 -4.49 -1.42 3.87
C GLY A 116 -3.93 -0.59 2.72
N LEU A 117 -2.92 -1.13 2.03
CA LEU A 117 -2.26 -0.50 0.87
C LEU A 117 -2.34 -1.37 -0.40
N LEU A 118 -2.76 -0.76 -1.50
CA LEU A 118 -2.57 -1.28 -2.85
C LEU A 118 -1.53 -0.41 -3.56
N LEU A 119 -0.31 -0.93 -3.71
CA LEU A 119 0.83 -0.25 -4.30
C LEU A 119 1.04 -0.74 -5.73
N VAL A 120 0.74 0.08 -6.72
CA VAL A 120 0.72 -0.33 -8.14
C VAL A 120 1.90 0.28 -8.88
N ALA A 121 2.69 -0.57 -9.55
CA ALA A 121 3.84 -0.17 -10.35
C ALA A 121 4.76 0.81 -9.60
N PRO A 122 5.20 0.49 -8.36
CA PRO A 122 6.01 1.41 -7.56
C PRO A 122 7.30 1.77 -8.31
N ALA A 123 7.71 3.03 -8.22
CA ALA A 123 8.96 3.46 -8.84
C ALA A 123 10.18 2.92 -8.06
N ASP A 124 11.33 2.75 -8.70
CA ASP A 124 12.55 2.30 -8.02
C ASP A 124 13.11 3.41 -7.10
N PRO A 125 13.12 3.26 -5.77
CA PRO A 125 13.59 4.29 -4.86
C PRO A 125 15.08 4.62 -5.04
N ASP A 126 15.88 3.72 -5.62
CA ASP A 126 17.29 3.99 -5.91
C ASP A 126 17.42 5.03 -7.05
N LYS A 127 16.52 5.01 -8.04
CA LYS A 127 16.50 6.00 -9.13
C LYS A 127 16.15 7.41 -8.67
N PHE A 128 15.47 7.52 -7.54
CA PHE A 128 15.08 8.79 -6.93
C PHE A 128 15.97 9.18 -5.74
N GLY A 129 16.95 8.35 -5.36
CA GLY A 129 17.84 8.63 -4.23
C GLY A 129 17.13 8.64 -2.87
N VAL A 130 16.03 7.89 -2.72
CA VAL A 130 15.19 7.90 -1.51
C VAL A 130 15.14 6.55 -0.78
N ARG A 131 15.95 5.57 -1.18
CA ARG A 131 15.98 4.22 -0.59
C ARG A 131 16.09 4.23 0.94
N GLU A 132 17.01 5.02 1.48
CA GLU A 132 17.28 5.08 2.92
C GLU A 132 16.15 5.73 3.73
N ARG A 133 15.22 6.39 3.06
CA ARG A 133 14.07 7.04 3.68
C ARG A 133 12.85 6.13 3.78
N LEU A 134 12.87 4.96 3.12
CA LEU A 134 11.76 4.02 3.16
C LEU A 134 11.89 3.08 4.36
N PRO A 135 10.76 2.52 4.84
CA PRO A 135 10.81 1.51 5.89
C PRO A 135 11.71 0.33 5.47
N THR A 136 12.48 -0.17 6.45
CA THR A 136 13.38 -1.33 6.26
C THR A 136 12.90 -2.57 7.00
N GLN A 137 11.91 -2.42 7.87
CA GLN A 137 11.27 -3.50 8.61
C GLN A 137 9.95 -3.90 7.94
N MET A 138 9.45 -5.08 8.31
CA MET A 138 8.13 -5.52 7.87
C MET A 138 7.06 -4.51 8.26
N LEU A 139 6.14 -4.27 7.35
CA LEU A 139 5.04 -3.34 7.55
C LEU A 139 3.89 -4.08 8.24
N ASP A 140 3.46 -3.62 9.41
CA ASP A 140 2.30 -4.17 10.12
C ASP A 140 0.98 -3.59 9.55
N ILE A 141 0.88 -3.61 8.22
CA ILE A 141 -0.30 -3.14 7.48
C ILE A 141 -0.58 -4.11 6.34
N PRO A 142 -1.83 -4.60 6.18
CA PRO A 142 -2.22 -5.42 5.04
C PRO A 142 -1.93 -4.71 3.72
N ALA A 143 -1.10 -5.31 2.86
CA ALA A 143 -0.67 -4.64 1.64
C ALA A 143 -0.42 -5.59 0.47
N ILE A 144 -0.71 -5.10 -0.74
CA ILE A 144 -0.42 -5.75 -2.01
C ILE A 144 0.46 -4.83 -2.84
N LEU A 145 1.65 -5.32 -3.24
CA LEU A 145 2.50 -4.71 -4.24
C LEU A 145 2.26 -5.38 -5.59
N VAL A 146 1.80 -4.60 -6.56
CA VAL A 146 1.53 -5.02 -7.93
C VAL A 146 2.63 -4.48 -8.84
N ALA A 147 3.28 -5.36 -9.60
CA ALA A 147 4.40 -5.00 -10.47
C ALA A 147 4.24 -5.58 -11.88
N SER A 148 4.85 -4.92 -12.86
CA SER A 148 4.96 -5.37 -14.24
C SER A 148 6.40 -5.80 -14.53
N SER A 149 6.56 -6.83 -15.34
CA SER A 149 7.86 -7.42 -15.70
C SER A 149 8.69 -6.57 -16.66
N ASN A 150 8.06 -5.63 -17.37
CA ASN A 150 8.71 -4.69 -18.30
C ASN A 150 8.45 -3.22 -17.92
N ASP A 151 8.26 -2.93 -16.63
CA ASP A 151 8.14 -1.55 -16.14
C ASP A 151 9.49 -0.81 -16.28
N PRO A 152 9.54 0.34 -16.99
CA PRO A 152 10.77 1.11 -17.16
C PRO A 152 11.25 1.79 -15.87
N TRP A 153 10.39 1.95 -14.87
CA TRP A 153 10.69 2.63 -13.62
C TRP A 153 11.19 1.70 -12.53
N MET A 154 10.81 0.42 -12.55
CA MET A 154 11.19 -0.56 -11.54
C MET A 154 11.29 -1.96 -12.13
N THR A 155 12.46 -2.61 -12.02
CA THR A 155 12.60 -4.00 -12.45
C THR A 155 11.77 -4.93 -11.56
N LEU A 156 11.27 -6.03 -12.13
CA LEU A 156 10.47 -7.02 -11.38
C LEU A 156 11.18 -7.56 -10.13
N ASP A 157 12.49 -7.82 -10.21
CA ASP A 157 13.25 -8.38 -9.09
C ASP A 157 13.40 -7.39 -7.95
N LYS A 158 13.62 -6.10 -8.24
CA LYS A 158 13.59 -5.04 -7.22
C LYS A 158 12.21 -4.88 -6.60
N ALA A 159 11.14 -4.94 -7.38
CA ALA A 159 9.77 -4.89 -6.86
C ALA A 159 9.47 -6.08 -5.93
N ARG A 160 9.87 -7.29 -6.34
CA ARG A 160 9.74 -8.51 -5.52
C ARG A 160 10.58 -8.42 -4.24
N GLY A 161 11.80 -7.92 -4.34
CA GLY A 161 12.69 -7.70 -3.20
C GLY A 161 12.12 -6.71 -2.20
N LEU A 162 11.55 -5.59 -2.68
CA LEU A 162 10.86 -4.62 -1.83
C LEU A 162 9.65 -5.23 -1.13
N ALA A 163 8.80 -5.97 -1.86
CA ALA A 163 7.66 -6.67 -1.27
C ALA A 163 8.10 -7.67 -0.19
N HIS A 164 9.12 -8.48 -0.48
CA HIS A 164 9.66 -9.45 0.47
C HIS A 164 10.23 -8.78 1.73
N GLN A 165 11.05 -7.74 1.57
CA GLN A 165 11.64 -6.99 2.68
C GLN A 165 10.57 -6.42 3.62
N LEU A 166 9.48 -5.90 3.05
CA LEU A 166 8.41 -5.26 3.80
C LEU A 166 7.28 -6.24 4.22
N GLY A 167 7.37 -7.53 3.86
CA GLY A 167 6.34 -8.52 4.20
C GLY A 167 5.03 -8.37 3.43
N LEU A 168 5.04 -7.75 2.24
CA LEU A 168 3.84 -7.46 1.44
C LEU A 168 3.46 -8.65 0.56
N SER A 169 2.17 -8.81 0.29
CA SER A 169 1.73 -9.68 -0.80
C SER A 169 2.22 -9.14 -2.14
N PHE A 170 2.69 -10.01 -3.04
CA PHE A 170 3.26 -9.61 -4.32
C PHE A 170 2.45 -10.19 -5.50
N LEU A 171 2.12 -9.35 -6.47
CA LEU A 171 1.46 -9.74 -7.71
C LEU A 171 2.24 -9.25 -8.92
N ASN A 172 2.61 -10.19 -9.80
CA ASN A 172 3.19 -9.88 -11.12
C ASN A 172 2.08 -9.87 -12.19
N LEU A 173 1.93 -8.75 -12.90
CA LEU A 173 0.96 -8.60 -14.00
C LEU A 173 1.47 -9.10 -15.35
N GLY A 174 2.70 -9.60 -15.44
CA GLY A 174 3.35 -9.91 -16.71
C GLY A 174 3.88 -8.63 -17.38
N ALA A 175 3.95 -8.61 -18.70
CA ALA A 175 4.59 -7.52 -19.45
C ALA A 175 3.56 -6.46 -19.88
N VAL A 176 3.16 -5.60 -18.93
CA VAL A 176 2.08 -4.61 -19.12
C VAL A 176 2.54 -3.14 -19.01
N GLY A 177 3.85 -2.88 -19.09
CA GLY A 177 4.41 -1.53 -18.99
C GLY A 177 4.26 -0.95 -17.59
N HIS A 178 4.07 0.37 -17.48
CA HIS A 178 4.04 1.09 -16.20
C HIS A 178 2.63 1.20 -15.56
N VAL A 179 1.66 0.42 -16.05
CA VAL A 179 0.27 0.44 -15.56
C VAL A 179 -0.28 1.88 -15.56
N ASN A 180 -0.21 2.52 -16.72
CA ASN A 180 -0.65 3.90 -16.97
C ASN A 180 -1.32 3.99 -18.35
N THR A 181 -1.79 5.17 -18.74
CA THR A 181 -2.45 5.40 -20.03
C THR A 181 -1.59 4.95 -21.22
N ASP A 182 -0.29 5.26 -21.21
CA ASP A 182 0.64 4.91 -22.30
C ASP A 182 0.82 3.40 -22.49
N SER A 183 0.57 2.63 -21.43
CA SER A 183 0.60 1.17 -21.44
C SER A 183 -0.80 0.54 -21.57
N GLY A 184 -1.82 1.33 -21.93
CA GLY A 184 -3.19 0.87 -22.17
C GLY A 184 -4.08 0.81 -20.94
N HIS A 185 -3.65 1.37 -19.79
CA HIS A 185 -4.40 1.30 -18.53
C HIS A 185 -5.22 2.57 -18.30
N GLY A 186 -6.38 2.61 -18.97
CA GLY A 186 -7.51 3.46 -18.62
C GLY A 186 -8.45 2.72 -17.68
N PRO A 187 -9.65 2.29 -18.08
CA PRO A 187 -10.45 1.39 -17.25
C PRO A 187 -9.67 0.14 -16.83
N TRP A 188 -9.58 -0.11 -15.51
CA TRP A 188 -8.83 -1.25 -14.98
C TRP A 188 -9.62 -2.01 -13.90
N PRO A 189 -10.63 -2.81 -14.29
CA PRO A 189 -11.45 -3.58 -13.35
C PRO A 189 -10.65 -4.54 -12.47
N GLN A 190 -9.52 -5.08 -12.96
CA GLN A 190 -8.66 -5.92 -12.13
C GLN A 190 -8.09 -5.15 -10.93
N GLY A 191 -7.72 -3.87 -11.10
CA GLY A 191 -7.26 -3.02 -9.99
C GLY A 191 -8.32 -2.82 -8.91
N LEU A 192 -9.57 -2.58 -9.32
CA LEU A 192 -10.70 -2.49 -8.38
C LEU A 192 -10.94 -3.84 -7.67
N ALA A 193 -10.89 -4.95 -8.40
CA ALA A 193 -11.05 -6.29 -7.81
C ALA A 193 -9.95 -6.59 -6.78
N LEU A 194 -8.70 -6.15 -7.03
CA LEU A 194 -7.61 -6.29 -6.07
C LEU A 194 -7.85 -5.49 -4.79
N LEU A 195 -8.33 -4.24 -4.91
CA LEU A 195 -8.73 -3.44 -3.75
C LEU A 195 -9.83 -4.15 -2.95
N ARG A 196 -10.89 -4.63 -3.60
CA ARG A 196 -11.99 -5.34 -2.93
C ARG A 196 -11.53 -6.62 -2.24
N ARG A 197 -10.62 -7.37 -2.88
CA ARG A 197 -10.04 -8.57 -2.28
C ARG A 197 -9.22 -8.23 -1.03
N LEU A 198 -8.42 -7.18 -1.09
CA LEU A 198 -7.66 -6.71 0.07
C LEU A 198 -8.60 -6.30 1.20
N GLN A 199 -9.66 -5.54 0.90
CA GLN A 199 -10.68 -5.13 1.87
C GLN A 199 -11.34 -6.33 2.54
N ALA A 200 -11.82 -7.29 1.74
CA ALA A 200 -12.47 -8.49 2.24
C ALA A 200 -11.56 -9.34 3.15
N ALA A 201 -10.26 -9.41 2.83
CA ALA A 201 -9.29 -10.18 3.62
C ALA A 201 -9.00 -9.60 5.00
N VAL A 202 -9.20 -8.29 5.20
CA VAL A 202 -8.98 -7.60 6.48
C VAL A 202 -10.25 -7.59 7.34
N THR A 203 -11.42 -7.59 6.71
CA THR A 203 -12.72 -7.59 7.40
C THR A 203 -13.22 -8.98 7.79
N ALA A 204 -12.58 -10.04 7.27
CA ALA A 204 -12.95 -11.45 7.52
C ALA A 204 -12.39 -11.95 8.85
#